data_AF-H2ERQ0-F1
#
_entry.id   AF-H2ERQ0-F1
#
_cell.length_a   1.000
_cell.length_b   1.000
_cell.length_c   1.000
_cell.angle_alpha   90.00
_cell.angle_beta   90.00
_cell.angle_gamma   90.00
#
_symmetry.space_group_name_H-M   'P 1'
#
loop_
_entity.id
_entity.type
_entity.pdbx_description
1 polymer ?
#
loop_
_entity_poly.entity_id
_entity_poly.type
_entity_poly.pdbx_seq_one_letter_code
_entity_poly.pdbx_strand_id
1 'polypeptide(L)'
;MSHSTLSQNNITNPLEASNVSPLHHSGSSTMKVSPRTVLVNWSESNRFKDDGKMDFETFEGIALQAALDNPDGGYNKTNITITFDNGHAHTCRIDLGCGGNEIGFTDHCVQVLDYAESLKVTDPNHWYLNNPDHIKLVTLVKTYQLDRQLVVLGRTIVLERVKAVQAQKEAEKQATLELRRNELTEHERQQKRRVSYL
;
A
#
# COMPACT_ATOMS: atom_id res chain seq x y z
N MET A 1 -71.22 -56.69 -8.96
CA MET A 1 -70.18 -57.40 -8.19
C MET A 1 -69.09 -56.37 -7.89
N SER A 2 -69.13 -55.67 -6.75
CA SER A 2 -68.46 -56.04 -5.47
C SER A 2 -66.93 -55.89 -5.61
N HIS A 3 -66.12 -55.06 -4.92
CA HIS A 3 -66.15 -54.15 -3.76
C HIS A 3 -65.09 -53.02 -4.00
N SER A 4 -65.25 -51.75 -3.57
CA SER A 4 -64.77 -51.09 -2.31
C SER A 4 -63.32 -51.45 -1.89
N THR A 5 -62.35 -50.54 -1.69
CA THR A 5 -62.19 -49.53 -0.60
C THR A 5 -61.16 -48.41 -0.98
N LEU A 6 -61.45 -47.10 -0.80
CA LEU A 6 -61.00 -46.15 0.26
C LEU A 6 -59.48 -46.18 0.58
N SER A 7 -58.66 -45.15 0.29
CA SER A 7 -58.53 -43.77 0.84
C SER A 7 -57.76 -43.67 2.17
N GLN A 8 -56.68 -42.86 2.17
CA GLN A 8 -56.18 -41.89 3.19
C GLN A 8 -54.70 -41.57 2.91
N ASN A 9 -54.35 -40.35 2.45
CA ASN A 9 -54.14 -39.07 3.17
C ASN A 9 -52.74 -38.94 3.83
N ASN A 10 -51.95 -37.96 3.35
CA ASN A 10 -51.34 -36.84 4.11
C ASN A 10 -50.40 -36.05 3.15
N ILE A 11 -50.60 -34.74 2.90
CA ILE A 11 -50.22 -33.57 3.74
C ILE A 11 -48.69 -33.60 3.96
N THR A 12 -47.83 -32.66 3.53
CA THR A 12 -47.89 -31.20 3.36
C THR A 12 -46.63 -30.67 2.66
N ASN A 13 -46.82 -29.59 1.89
CA ASN A 13 -45.98 -28.42 1.61
C ASN A 13 -44.50 -28.49 1.13
N PRO A 14 -44.17 -27.66 0.11
CA PRO A 14 -42.80 -27.32 -0.28
C PRO A 14 -42.30 -26.13 0.55
N LEU A 15 -41.03 -26.11 0.99
CA LEU A 15 -40.34 -24.90 1.46
C LEU A 15 -38.81 -25.12 1.46
N GLU A 16 -38.13 -24.12 0.92
CA GLU A 16 -36.74 -23.70 1.22
C GLU A 16 -35.56 -24.53 0.70
N ALA A 17 -35.09 -24.15 -0.49
CA ALA A 17 -33.69 -24.28 -0.85
C ALA A 17 -32.86 -23.24 -0.08
N SER A 18 -32.43 -23.60 1.13
CA SER A 18 -31.32 -22.95 1.82
C SER A 18 -30.34 -24.03 2.27
N ASN A 19 -29.33 -24.31 1.47
CA ASN A 19 -28.18 -25.09 1.92
C ASN A 19 -26.91 -24.32 1.56
N VAL A 20 -26.64 -23.31 2.38
CA VAL A 20 -25.31 -22.72 2.54
C VAL A 20 -24.43 -23.83 3.12
N SER A 21 -23.39 -24.24 2.39
CA SER A 21 -22.47 -25.28 2.86
C SER A 21 -21.72 -24.81 4.12
N PRO A 22 -21.67 -25.61 5.21
CA PRO A 22 -20.83 -25.30 6.35
C PRO A 22 -19.36 -25.58 6.01
N LEU A 23 -18.52 -24.55 6.06
CA LEU A 23 -17.08 -24.67 5.88
C LEU A 23 -16.46 -25.34 7.14
N HIS A 24 -16.35 -26.67 7.11
CA HIS A 24 -15.62 -27.42 8.14
C HIS A 24 -14.12 -27.19 8.01
N HIS A 25 -13.49 -26.79 9.12
CA HIS A 25 -12.06 -26.57 9.27
C HIS A 25 -11.34 -27.90 9.57
N SER A 26 -10.39 -28.31 8.72
CA SER A 26 -9.30 -29.21 9.11
C SER A 26 -8.18 -29.19 8.08
N GLY A 27 -6.96 -28.83 8.50
CA GLY A 27 -5.77 -28.70 7.66
C GLY A 27 -5.50 -27.26 7.23
N SER A 28 -4.79 -26.49 8.07
CA SER A 28 -4.42 -25.10 7.83
C SER A 28 -3.36 -24.97 6.73
N SER A 29 -3.76 -25.16 5.47
CA SER A 29 -3.27 -24.34 4.37
C SER A 29 -4.39 -23.36 4.04
N THR A 30 -4.43 -22.20 4.68
CA THR A 30 -5.30 -21.12 4.20
C THR A 30 -4.87 -20.84 2.76
N MET A 31 -5.69 -21.26 1.80
CA MET A 31 -5.40 -21.03 0.39
C MET A 31 -5.19 -19.54 0.20
N LYS A 32 -4.00 -19.19 -0.29
CA LYS A 32 -3.67 -17.79 -0.55
C LYS A 32 -4.48 -17.32 -1.76
N VAL A 33 -5.05 -16.13 -1.67
CA VAL A 33 -5.83 -15.52 -2.75
C VAL A 33 -4.99 -14.48 -3.48
N SER A 34 -5.04 -14.50 -4.80
CA SER A 34 -4.19 -13.66 -5.64
C SER A 34 -4.93 -12.37 -6.00
N PRO A 35 -4.32 -11.19 -5.84
CA PRO A 35 -4.92 -9.96 -6.35
C PRO A 35 -4.93 -9.99 -7.89
N ARG A 36 -5.99 -9.47 -8.51
CA ARG A 36 -6.20 -9.51 -9.97
C ARG A 36 -6.32 -8.15 -10.59
N THR A 37 -7.25 -7.34 -10.10
CA THR A 37 -7.53 -6.02 -10.67
C THR A 37 -7.63 -4.98 -9.58
N VAL A 38 -7.28 -3.76 -9.93
CA VAL A 38 -7.38 -2.59 -9.05
C VAL A 38 -8.32 -1.58 -9.70
N LEU A 39 -9.31 -1.13 -8.94
CA LEU A 39 -10.05 0.09 -9.22
C LEU A 39 -9.43 1.20 -8.37
N VAL A 40 -8.95 2.26 -9.00
CA VAL A 40 -8.54 3.49 -8.30
C VAL A 40 -9.79 4.34 -8.13
N ASN A 41 -10.35 4.38 -6.91
CA ASN A 41 -11.55 5.17 -6.63
C ASN A 41 -11.23 6.66 -6.70
N TRP A 42 -10.09 7.07 -6.16
CA TRP A 42 -9.52 8.41 -6.34
C TRP A 42 -8.02 8.43 -5.98
N SER A 43 -7.27 9.38 -6.53
CA SER A 43 -5.85 9.59 -6.17
C SER A 43 -5.45 11.07 -6.12
N GLU A 44 -4.62 11.43 -5.13
CA GLU A 44 -3.89 12.70 -5.12
C GLU A 44 -2.66 12.68 -6.06
N SER A 45 -2.28 11.51 -6.60
CA SER A 45 -1.18 11.39 -7.56
C SER A 45 -1.67 11.68 -8.98
N ASN A 46 -0.92 12.48 -9.73
CA ASN A 46 -1.18 12.74 -11.15
C ASN A 46 -0.96 11.52 -12.06
N ARG A 47 -0.51 10.38 -11.51
CA ARG A 47 -0.25 9.15 -12.28
C ARG A 47 -1.48 8.26 -12.44
N PHE A 48 -2.51 8.47 -11.64
CA PHE A 48 -3.74 7.70 -11.70
C PHE A 48 -4.89 8.55 -12.21
N LYS A 49 -5.84 7.89 -12.86
CA LYS A 49 -7.13 8.47 -13.20
C LYS A 49 -8.18 7.92 -12.23
N ASP A 50 -9.00 8.80 -11.69
CA ASP A 50 -10.15 8.41 -10.87
C ASP A 50 -11.09 7.48 -11.66
N ASP A 51 -11.66 6.51 -10.94
CA ASP A 51 -12.41 5.36 -11.48
C ASP A 51 -11.63 4.50 -12.49
N GLY A 52 -10.31 4.66 -12.56
CA GLY A 52 -9.43 3.90 -13.43
C GLY A 52 -9.31 2.45 -12.97
N LYS A 53 -9.60 1.50 -13.86
CA LYS A 53 -9.41 0.07 -13.61
C LYS A 53 -8.21 -0.47 -14.39
N MET A 54 -7.37 -1.24 -13.71
CA MET A 54 -6.18 -1.88 -14.31
C MET A 54 -5.91 -3.24 -13.67
N ASP A 55 -4.99 -4.01 -14.24
CA ASP A 55 -4.47 -5.21 -13.60
C ASP A 55 -3.57 -4.86 -12.41
N PHE A 56 -3.39 -5.82 -11.50
CA PHE A 56 -2.66 -5.60 -10.26
C PHE A 56 -1.18 -5.26 -10.47
N GLU A 57 -0.50 -5.90 -11.42
CA GLU A 57 0.94 -5.68 -11.65
C GLU A 57 1.19 -4.27 -12.22
N THR A 58 0.37 -3.84 -13.16
CA THR A 58 0.38 -2.47 -13.69
C THR A 58 0.17 -1.45 -12.56
N PHE A 59 -0.80 -1.71 -11.67
CA PHE A 59 -1.03 -0.83 -10.52
C PHE A 59 0.20 -0.71 -9.62
N GLU A 60 0.80 -1.84 -9.21
CA GLU A 60 1.98 -1.82 -8.32
C GLU A 60 3.16 -1.05 -8.96
N GLY A 61 3.36 -1.21 -10.27
CA GLY A 61 4.38 -0.46 -11.01
C GLY A 61 4.12 1.05 -11.00
N ILE A 62 2.88 1.49 -11.28
CA ILE A 62 2.52 2.91 -11.27
C ILE A 62 2.56 3.48 -9.85
N ALA A 63 2.14 2.72 -8.84
CA ALA A 63 2.16 3.11 -7.44
C ALA A 63 3.58 3.39 -6.95
N LEU A 64 4.55 2.53 -7.33
CA LEU A 64 5.96 2.77 -7.04
C LEU A 64 6.45 4.06 -7.70
N GLN A 65 6.08 4.31 -8.95
CA GLN A 65 6.43 5.56 -9.63
C GLN A 65 5.82 6.79 -8.95
N ALA A 66 4.58 6.69 -8.46
CA ALA A 66 3.93 7.77 -7.70
C ALA A 66 4.65 8.04 -6.37
N ALA A 67 5.12 7.00 -5.68
CA ALA A 67 5.93 7.17 -4.48
C ALA A 67 7.26 7.88 -4.78
N LEU A 68 7.93 7.50 -5.89
CA LEU A 68 9.21 8.08 -6.31
C LEU A 68 9.15 9.55 -6.75
N ASP A 69 7.96 10.07 -7.07
CA ASP A 69 7.73 11.49 -7.35
C ASP A 69 7.78 12.36 -6.10
N ASN A 70 7.74 11.76 -4.90
CA ASN A 70 7.82 12.46 -3.61
C ASN A 70 9.13 12.12 -2.86
N PRO A 71 10.33 12.33 -3.47
CA PRO A 71 11.60 11.89 -2.89
C PRO A 71 12.01 12.65 -1.62
N ASP A 72 11.44 13.84 -1.42
CA ASP A 72 11.73 14.74 -0.31
C ASP A 72 10.84 14.52 0.92
N GLY A 73 9.97 13.51 0.85
CA GLY A 73 8.90 13.29 1.82
C GLY A 73 7.56 13.83 1.33
N GLY A 74 6.54 13.69 2.17
CA GLY A 74 5.14 13.79 1.75
C GLY A 74 4.65 12.49 1.11
N TYR A 75 3.36 12.47 0.79
CA TYR A 75 2.71 11.31 0.16
C TYR A 75 1.48 11.76 -0.61
N ASN A 76 1.11 10.98 -1.62
CA ASN A 76 -0.17 11.09 -2.32
C ASN A 76 -1.13 10.03 -1.80
N LYS A 77 -2.22 10.46 -1.16
CA LYS A 77 -3.28 9.54 -0.75
C LYS A 77 -3.95 8.96 -1.97
N THR A 78 -4.16 7.66 -1.97
CA THR A 78 -4.84 6.95 -3.05
C THR A 78 -5.81 5.94 -2.45
N ASN A 79 -7.08 6.05 -2.81
CA ASN A 79 -8.10 5.08 -2.41
C ASN A 79 -8.33 4.07 -3.53
N ILE A 80 -8.22 2.80 -3.20
CA ILE A 80 -8.28 1.71 -4.17
C ILE A 80 -9.20 0.61 -3.69
N THR A 81 -9.72 -0.16 -4.64
CA THR A 81 -10.40 -1.42 -4.42
C THR A 81 -9.69 -2.52 -5.20
N ILE A 82 -9.10 -3.47 -4.48
CA ILE A 82 -8.48 -4.67 -5.04
C ILE A 82 -9.53 -5.75 -5.17
N THR A 83 -9.66 -6.36 -6.35
CA THR A 83 -10.45 -7.58 -6.56
C THR A 83 -9.51 -8.79 -6.68
N PHE A 84 -9.81 -9.85 -5.94
CA PHE A 84 -9.03 -11.08 -5.88
C PHE A 84 -9.65 -12.19 -6.74
N ASP A 85 -8.87 -13.25 -6.98
CA ASP A 85 -9.29 -14.39 -7.80
C ASP A 85 -10.49 -15.18 -7.26
N ASN A 86 -10.70 -15.16 -5.94
CA ASN A 86 -11.87 -15.75 -5.30
C ASN A 86 -13.11 -14.82 -5.29
N GLY A 87 -13.04 -13.66 -5.97
CA GLY A 87 -14.11 -12.66 -6.00
C GLY A 87 -14.18 -11.75 -4.77
N HIS A 88 -13.31 -11.94 -3.77
CA HIS A 88 -13.18 -11.02 -2.64
C HIS A 88 -12.75 -9.64 -3.13
N ALA A 89 -13.23 -8.59 -2.47
CA ALA A 89 -12.83 -7.21 -2.71
C ALA A 89 -12.34 -6.55 -1.43
N HIS A 90 -11.24 -5.80 -1.52
CA HIS A 90 -10.69 -5.03 -0.41
C HIS A 90 -10.51 -3.58 -0.82
N THR A 91 -11.27 -2.69 -0.18
CA THR A 91 -11.12 -1.25 -0.35
C THR A 91 -10.27 -0.67 0.78
N CYS A 92 -9.23 0.07 0.44
CA CYS A 92 -8.40 0.77 1.42
C CYS A 92 -7.84 2.09 0.85
N ARG A 93 -7.31 2.93 1.74
CA ARG A 93 -6.45 4.05 1.37
C ARG A 93 -5.00 3.64 1.60
N ILE A 94 -4.15 3.94 0.65
CA ILE A 94 -2.68 3.87 0.78
C ILE A 94 -2.10 5.27 0.58
N ASP A 95 -0.99 5.55 1.24
CA ASP A 95 -0.30 6.83 1.24
C ASP A 95 1.01 6.66 0.45
N LEU A 96 1.00 7.02 -0.84
CA LEU A 96 2.11 6.75 -1.76
C LEU A 96 3.23 7.77 -1.61
N GLY A 97 4.41 7.37 -1.14
CA GLY A 97 5.53 8.30 -0.97
C GLY A 97 6.84 7.65 -0.53
N CYS A 98 7.92 8.42 -0.58
CA CYS A 98 9.19 8.05 0.06
C CYS A 98 9.14 8.32 1.58
N GLY A 99 10.17 7.89 2.32
CA GLY A 99 10.33 8.26 3.73
C GLY A 99 9.52 7.42 4.73
N GLY A 100 9.26 6.15 4.40
CA GLY A 100 8.52 5.22 5.26
C GLY A 100 7.03 5.14 4.97
N ASN A 101 6.53 5.88 3.97
CA ASN A 101 5.20 5.71 3.40
C ASN A 101 5.14 4.47 2.49
N GLU A 102 3.98 4.18 1.91
CA GLU A 102 3.80 3.00 1.08
C GLU A 102 4.24 3.21 -0.37
N ILE A 103 4.71 2.14 -1.00
CA ILE A 103 5.13 2.14 -2.42
C ILE A 103 4.17 1.35 -3.32
N GLY A 104 3.07 0.85 -2.76
CA GLY A 104 2.11 -0.03 -3.41
C GLY A 104 1.21 -0.73 -2.39
N PHE A 105 0.19 -1.44 -2.87
CA PHE A 105 -0.72 -2.21 -2.03
C PHE A 105 0.00 -3.41 -1.38
N THR A 106 0.91 -4.06 -2.10
CA THR A 106 1.69 -5.18 -1.54
C THR A 106 2.51 -4.72 -0.34
N ASP A 107 3.20 -3.58 -0.48
CA ASP A 107 3.98 -2.98 0.60
C ASP A 107 3.09 -2.57 1.78
N HIS A 108 1.94 -1.93 1.54
CA HIS A 108 0.96 -1.63 2.59
C HIS A 108 0.56 -2.87 3.40
N CYS A 109 0.21 -3.96 2.71
CA CYS A 109 -0.14 -5.22 3.35
C CYS A 109 1.02 -5.81 4.17
N VAL A 110 2.24 -5.75 3.64
CA VAL A 110 3.44 -6.21 4.36
C VAL A 110 3.68 -5.37 5.62
N GLN A 111 3.56 -4.05 5.53
CA GLN A 111 3.71 -3.14 6.67
C GLN A 111 2.69 -3.43 7.78
N VAL A 112 1.43 -3.68 7.42
CA VAL A 112 0.39 -4.07 8.38
C VAL A 112 0.79 -5.34 9.15
N LEU A 113 1.30 -6.35 8.44
CA LEU A 113 1.74 -7.60 9.07
C LEU A 113 2.98 -7.40 9.94
N ASP A 114 3.99 -6.70 9.44
CA ASP A 114 5.26 -6.50 10.12
C ASP A 114 5.07 -5.62 11.37
N TYR A 115 4.21 -4.60 11.31
CA TYR A 115 3.83 -3.79 12.47
C TYR A 115 3.13 -4.63 13.54
N ALA A 116 2.11 -5.41 13.16
CA ALA A 116 1.42 -6.31 14.08
C ALA A 116 2.37 -7.32 14.75
N GLU A 117 3.34 -7.85 14.02
CA GLU A 117 4.32 -8.79 14.57
C GLU A 117 5.31 -8.09 15.51
N SER A 118 5.78 -6.89 15.13
CA SER A 118 6.69 -6.09 15.96
C SER A 118 6.08 -5.78 17.33
N LEU A 119 4.79 -5.39 17.37
CA LEU A 119 4.09 -5.07 18.61
C LEU A 119 4.02 -6.25 19.58
N LYS A 120 3.90 -7.49 19.10
CA LYS A 120 3.91 -8.66 19.99
C LYS A 120 5.21 -8.81 20.78
N VAL A 121 6.30 -8.22 20.27
CA VAL A 121 7.61 -8.24 20.91
C VAL A 121 7.85 -6.95 21.71
N THR A 122 7.51 -5.80 21.13
CA THR A 122 7.86 -4.50 21.70
C THR A 122 6.83 -3.94 22.67
N ASP A 123 5.54 -4.21 22.44
CA ASP A 123 4.43 -3.78 23.31
C ASP A 123 3.22 -4.74 23.18
N PRO A 124 3.25 -5.90 23.84
CA PRO A 124 2.21 -6.94 23.68
C PRO A 124 0.81 -6.50 24.13
N ASN A 125 0.71 -5.43 24.92
CA ASN A 125 -0.56 -4.89 25.41
C ASN A 125 -1.06 -3.71 24.56
N HIS A 126 -0.37 -3.37 23.48
CA HIS A 126 -0.73 -2.27 22.61
C HIS A 126 -2.17 -2.43 22.09
N TRP A 127 -2.95 -1.35 22.13
CA TRP A 127 -4.38 -1.35 21.75
C TRP A 127 -4.64 -1.91 20.35
N TYR A 128 -3.68 -1.75 19.43
CA TYR A 128 -3.75 -2.27 18.06
C TYR A 128 -3.96 -3.79 18.02
N LEU A 129 -3.31 -4.55 18.91
CA LEU A 129 -3.40 -6.02 18.95
C LEU A 129 -4.75 -6.53 19.48
N ASN A 130 -5.46 -5.69 20.22
CA ASN A 130 -6.74 -6.03 20.86
C ASN A 130 -7.95 -5.40 20.15
N ASN A 131 -7.72 -4.54 19.16
CA ASN A 131 -8.79 -3.92 18.37
C ASN A 131 -9.39 -4.95 17.38
N PRO A 132 -10.71 -5.23 17.43
CA PRO A 132 -11.33 -6.23 16.56
C PRO A 132 -11.14 -5.98 15.06
N ASP A 133 -11.11 -4.72 14.62
CA ASP A 133 -10.97 -4.38 13.21
C ASP A 133 -9.54 -4.57 12.72
N HIS A 134 -8.54 -4.29 13.56
CA HIS A 134 -7.14 -4.60 13.25
C HIS A 134 -6.87 -6.11 13.26
N ILE A 135 -7.48 -6.86 14.19
CA ILE A 135 -7.40 -8.32 14.19
C ILE A 135 -7.99 -8.89 12.89
N LYS A 136 -9.17 -8.39 12.47
CA LYS A 136 -9.78 -8.78 11.19
C LYS A 136 -8.88 -8.42 10.01
N LEU A 137 -8.31 -7.22 9.98
CA LEU A 137 -7.42 -6.77 8.92
C LEU A 137 -6.17 -7.65 8.82
N VAL A 138 -5.46 -7.89 9.93
CA VAL A 138 -4.26 -8.75 9.95
C VAL A 138 -4.60 -10.18 9.52
N THR A 139 -5.74 -10.70 9.99
CA THR A 139 -6.22 -12.04 9.61
C THR A 139 -6.54 -12.11 8.12
N LEU A 140 -7.17 -11.08 7.57
CA LEU A 140 -7.49 -10.97 6.16
C LEU A 140 -6.23 -10.85 5.30
N VAL A 141 -5.30 -9.96 5.64
CA VAL A 141 -4.05 -9.77 4.89
C VAL A 141 -3.19 -11.04 4.89
N LYS A 142 -3.26 -11.85 5.96
CA LYS A 142 -2.63 -13.17 6.00
C LYS A 142 -3.18 -14.16 4.97
N THR A 143 -4.34 -13.93 4.35
CA THR A 143 -4.85 -14.78 3.27
C THR A 143 -4.35 -14.33 1.89
N TYR A 144 -3.73 -13.16 1.75
CA TYR A 144 -3.28 -12.67 0.45
C TYR A 144 -1.97 -13.32 0.00
N GLN A 145 -1.88 -13.58 -1.30
CA GLN A 145 -0.63 -13.88 -1.99
C GLN A 145 0.07 -12.55 -2.28
N LEU A 146 1.13 -12.26 -1.51
CA LEU A 146 1.89 -11.01 -1.59
C LEU A 146 3.31 -11.31 -2.06
N ASP A 147 3.78 -10.59 -3.08
CA ASP A 147 5.17 -10.67 -3.52
C ASP A 147 6.07 -9.81 -2.63
N ARG A 148 6.63 -10.43 -1.58
CA ARG A 148 7.57 -9.76 -0.69
C ARG A 148 8.89 -9.39 -1.36
N GLN A 149 9.30 -10.08 -2.43
CA GLN A 149 10.52 -9.74 -3.14
C GLN A 149 10.35 -8.44 -3.92
N LEU A 150 9.19 -8.24 -4.54
CA LEU A 150 8.82 -6.97 -5.18
C LEU A 150 8.90 -5.79 -4.20
N VAL A 151 8.41 -5.98 -2.97
CA VAL A 151 8.48 -4.96 -1.91
C VAL A 151 9.94 -4.62 -1.55
N VAL A 152 10.79 -5.63 -1.38
CA VAL A 152 12.21 -5.41 -1.07
C VAL A 152 12.90 -4.64 -2.19
N LEU A 153 12.68 -5.04 -3.46
CA LEU A 153 13.24 -4.36 -4.61
C LEU A 153 12.77 -2.90 -4.70
N GLY A 154 11.46 -2.67 -4.56
CA GLY A 154 10.88 -1.33 -4.58
C GLY A 154 11.41 -0.43 -3.47
N ARG A 155 11.57 -0.96 -2.24
CA ARG A 155 12.16 -0.23 -1.12
C ARG A 155 13.64 0.11 -1.35
N THR A 156 14.41 -0.78 -1.98
CA THR A 156 15.78 -0.48 -2.40
C THR A 156 15.84 0.67 -3.41
N ILE A 157 14.97 0.65 -4.43
CA ILE A 157 14.87 1.74 -5.42
C ILE A 157 14.52 3.07 -4.75
N VAL A 158 13.54 3.08 -3.83
CA VAL A 158 13.18 4.28 -3.06
C VAL A 158 14.35 4.79 -2.23
N LEU A 159 15.08 3.90 -1.56
CA LEU A 159 16.25 4.31 -0.76
C LEU A 159 17.34 4.95 -1.63
N GLU A 160 17.62 4.38 -2.81
CA GLU A 160 18.57 4.94 -3.76
C GLU A 160 18.12 6.31 -4.28
N ARG A 161 16.83 6.46 -4.60
CA ARG A 161 16.25 7.72 -5.06
C ARG A 161 16.37 8.82 -3.99
N VAL A 162 16.03 8.51 -2.75
CA VAL A 162 16.14 9.45 -1.61
C VAL A 162 17.60 9.88 -1.42
N LYS A 163 18.55 8.92 -1.46
CA LYS A 163 19.99 9.24 -1.35
C LYS A 163 20.47 10.13 -2.49
N ALA A 164 20.06 9.85 -3.73
CA ALA A 164 20.45 10.64 -4.88
C ALA A 164 19.95 12.10 -4.79
N VAL A 165 18.70 12.29 -4.39
CA VAL A 165 18.11 13.63 -4.22
C VAL A 165 18.77 14.38 -3.07
N GLN A 166 19.06 13.71 -1.95
CA GLN A 166 19.79 14.32 -0.84
C GLN A 166 21.19 14.75 -1.24
N ALA A 167 21.94 13.90 -1.96
CA ALA A 167 23.28 14.23 -2.45
C ALA A 167 23.26 15.41 -3.44
N GLN A 168 22.26 15.47 -4.33
CA GLN A 168 22.08 16.60 -5.24
C GLN A 168 21.85 17.90 -4.46
N LYS A 169 20.95 17.90 -3.47
CA LYS A 169 20.68 19.07 -2.63
C LYS A 169 21.92 19.54 -1.87
N GLU A 170 22.71 18.60 -1.36
CA GLU A 170 23.96 18.93 -0.68
C GLU A 170 24.99 19.54 -1.64
N ALA A 171 25.13 19.00 -2.86
CA ALA A 171 26.00 19.55 -3.89
C ALA A 171 25.57 20.96 -4.32
N GLU A 172 24.27 21.19 -4.54
CA GLU A 172 23.72 22.50 -4.89
C GLU A 172 23.94 23.53 -3.77
N LYS A 173 23.76 23.11 -2.51
CA LYS A 173 24.05 23.95 -1.34
C LYS A 173 25.53 24.31 -1.26
N GLN A 174 26.44 23.35 -1.49
CA GLN A 174 27.88 23.62 -1.48
C GLN A 174 28.30 24.56 -2.62
N ALA A 175 27.79 24.34 -3.83
CA ALA A 175 28.06 25.21 -4.97
C ALA A 175 27.58 26.66 -4.72
N THR A 176 26.40 26.80 -4.11
CA THR A 176 25.85 28.12 -3.74
C THR A 176 26.73 28.82 -2.69
N LEU A 177 27.22 28.09 -1.69
CA LEU A 177 28.11 28.62 -0.66
C LEU A 177 29.47 29.02 -1.23
N GLU A 178 30.03 28.22 -2.13
CA GLU A 178 31.29 28.51 -2.79
C GLU A 178 31.20 29.74 -3.70
N LEU A 179 30.10 29.86 -4.48
CA LEU A 179 29.84 31.04 -5.29
C LEU A 179 29.79 32.31 -4.43
N ARG A 180 29.01 32.30 -3.35
CA ARG A 180 28.90 33.43 -2.41
C ARG A 180 30.25 33.78 -1.78
N ARG A 181 31.07 32.77 -1.43
CA ARG A 181 32.42 33.00 -0.89
C ARG A 181 33.34 33.66 -1.91
N ASN A 182 33.29 33.22 -3.17
CA ASN A 182 34.09 33.77 -4.24
C ASN A 182 33.70 35.22 -4.57
N GLU A 183 32.40 35.52 -4.59
CA GLU A 183 31.87 36.89 -4.77
C GLU A 183 32.34 37.83 -3.66
N LEU A 184 32.26 37.40 -2.39
CA LEU A 184 32.76 38.18 -1.25
C LEU A 184 34.27 38.43 -1.36
N THR A 185 35.04 37.39 -1.71
CA THR A 185 36.50 37.49 -1.85
C THR A 185 36.89 38.46 -2.98
N GLU A 186 36.17 38.44 -4.10
CA GLU A 186 36.41 39.34 -5.22
C GLU A 186 36.02 40.78 -4.89
N HIS A 187 34.88 40.98 -4.23
CA HIS A 187 34.46 42.30 -3.75
C HIS A 187 35.50 42.91 -2.79
N GLU A 188 36.01 42.13 -1.83
CA GLU A 188 37.10 42.57 -0.93
C GLU A 188 38.38 42.94 -1.68
N ARG A 189 38.77 42.16 -2.69
CA ARG A 189 39.94 42.46 -3.54
C ARG A 189 39.75 43.77 -4.31
N GLN A 190 38.57 44.00 -4.86
CA GLN A 190 38.25 45.24 -5.58
C GLN A 190 38.29 46.46 -4.65
N GLN A 191 37.74 46.35 -3.43
CA GLN A 191 37.81 47.41 -2.44
C GLN A 191 39.26 47.74 -2.04
N LYS A 192 40.09 46.73 -1.76
CA LYS A 192 41.51 46.93 -1.42
C LYS A 192 42.29 47.60 -2.56
N ARG A 193 42.06 47.19 -3.81
CA ARG A 193 42.67 47.85 -4.98
C ARG A 193 42.28 49.33 -5.04
N ARG A 194 40.99 49.63 -4.84
CA ARG A 194 40.46 50.99 -4.94
C ARG A 194 41.01 51.94 -3.87
N VAL A 195 41.29 51.45 -2.67
CA VAL A 195 41.94 52.22 -1.59
C VAL A 195 43.44 52.45 -1.86
N SER A 196 44.12 51.52 -2.55
CA SER A 196 45.55 51.64 -2.85
C SER A 196 45.90 52.66 -3.96
N TYR A 197 44.90 53.20 -4.66
CA TYR A 197 45.07 54.20 -5.73
C TYR A 197 44.65 55.63 -5.32
N LEU A 198 44.34 55.85 -4.03
CA LEU A 198 44.09 57.16 -3.42
C LEU A 198 45.25 57.51 -2.48
#